data_AF-A0A7Z0QP44-F1
#
_entry.id   AF-A0A7Z0QP44-F1
#
_cell.length_a   1.000
_cell.length_b   1.000
_cell.length_c   1.000
_cell.angle_alpha   90.00
_cell.angle_beta   90.00
_cell.angle_gamma   90.00
#
_symmetry.space_group_name_H-M   'P 1'
#
loop_
_entity.id
_entity.type
_entity.pdbx_description
1 polymer ?
#
loop_
_entity_poly.entity_id
_entity_poly.type
_entity_poly.pdbx_seq_one_letter_code
_entity_poly.pdbx_strand_id
1 'polypeptide(L)'
;MTSTGNDITYRMSSRAFQDFLAGRITEEQFRHFLGDAEGGSTVGRFLDQGFMISEITFEKGSVDEDDDTLVLRFSKDPAAQSFE
;
A
#
# COMPACT_ATOMS: atom_id res chain seq x y z
N MET A 1 2.67 -3.65 -9.79
CA MET A 1 1.64 -2.60 -9.90
C MET A 1 0.84 -2.85 -11.16
N THR A 2 -0.44 -3.16 -11.01
CA THR A 2 -1.37 -3.37 -12.14
C THR A 2 -2.39 -2.25 -12.05
N SER A 3 -2.47 -1.38 -13.06
CA SER A 3 -3.38 -0.24 -13.08
C SER A 3 -4.42 -0.46 -14.17
N THR A 4 -5.69 -0.53 -13.78
CA THR A 4 -6.82 -0.60 -14.71
C THR A 4 -7.63 0.68 -14.54
N GLY A 5 -7.15 1.76 -15.16
CA GLY A 5 -7.87 3.03 -15.39
C GLY A 5 -8.18 3.90 -14.18
N ASN A 6 -8.66 3.33 -13.06
CA ASN A 6 -9.14 4.07 -11.90
C ASN A 6 -8.89 3.37 -10.54
N ASP A 7 -8.30 2.17 -10.56
CA ASP A 7 -7.93 1.40 -9.38
C ASP A 7 -6.42 1.12 -9.38
N ILE A 8 -5.79 1.30 -8.21
CA ILE A 8 -4.39 0.97 -7.96
C ILE A 8 -4.35 -0.06 -6.84
N THR A 9 -3.72 -1.20 -7.11
CA THR A 9 -3.41 -2.19 -6.07
C THR A 9 -1.95 -2.06 -5.65
N TYR A 10 -1.74 -1.86 -4.35
CA TYR A 10 -0.44 -1.84 -3.69
C TYR A 10 -0.31 -3.05 -2.75
N ARG A 11 0.85 -3.70 -2.76
CA ARG A 11 1.10 -4.94 -2.03
C ARG A 11 2.37 -4.80 -1.21
N MET A 12 2.34 -5.25 0.04
CA MET A 12 3.50 -5.26 0.94
C MET A 12 3.48 -6.50 1.84
N SER A 13 4.63 -6.85 2.41
CA SER A 13 4.73 -7.95 3.39
C SER A 13 3.89 -7.64 4.64
N SER A 14 3.02 -8.57 5.03
CA SER A 14 2.23 -8.43 6.27
C SER A 14 3.13 -8.46 7.50
N ARG A 15 4.21 -9.25 7.46
CA ARG A 15 5.17 -9.34 8.55
C ARG A 15 5.93 -8.04 8.75
N ALA A 16 6.41 -7.41 7.67
CA ALA A 16 7.06 -6.11 7.77
C ALA A 16 6.11 -5.04 8.35
N PHE A 17 4.83 -5.06 7.97
CA PHE A 17 3.83 -4.17 8.55
C PHE A 17 3.59 -4.43 10.04
N GLN A 18 3.49 -5.70 10.46
CA GLN A 18 3.35 -6.05 11.88
C GLN A 18 4.58 -5.65 12.70
N ASP A 19 5.78 -5.87 12.19
CA ASP A 19 7.02 -5.49 12.87
C ASP A 19 7.13 -3.96 12.99
N PHE A 20 6.65 -3.20 12.00
CA PHE A 20 6.54 -1.74 12.10
C PHE A 20 5.56 -1.30 13.18
N LEU A 21 4.35 -1.86 13.20
CA LEU A 21 3.35 -1.56 14.25
C LEU A 21 3.83 -1.94 15.66
N ALA A 22 4.62 -3.01 15.77
CA ALA A 22 5.23 -3.45 17.02
C ALA A 22 6.45 -2.60 17.44
N GLY A 23 6.86 -1.62 16.62
CA GLY A 23 8.04 -0.80 16.86
C GLY A 23 9.36 -1.57 16.78
N ARG A 24 9.37 -2.73 16.14
CA ARG A 24 10.58 -3.57 15.96
C ARG A 24 11.46 -3.08 14.81
N ILE A 25 10.87 -2.38 13.85
CA ILE A 25 11.58 -1.70 12.76
C ILE A 25 11.20 -0.22 12.74
N THR A 26 12.14 0.61 12.28
CA THR A 26 11.92 2.06 12.15
C THR A 26 11.11 2.39 10.90
N GLU A 27 10.58 3.61 10.83
CA GLU A 27 9.92 4.11 9.62
C GLU A 27 10.84 4.06 8.40
N GLU A 28 12.14 4.34 8.56
CA GLU A 28 13.12 4.25 7.48
C GLU A 28 13.27 2.81 6.96
N GLN A 29 13.38 1.84 7.86
CA GLN A 29 13.43 0.42 7.50
C GLN A 29 12.13 -0.02 6.84
N PHE A 30 10.98 0.43 7.36
CA PHE A 30 9.68 0.14 6.78
C PHE A 30 9.58 0.69 5.34
N ARG A 31 10.04 1.92 5.07
CA ARG A 31 10.11 2.47 3.71
C ARG A 31 10.94 1.62 2.74
N HIS A 32 12.04 1.01 3.19
CA HIS A 32 12.81 0.09 2.36
C HIS A 32 11.99 -1.16 1.97
N PHE A 33 11.18 -1.71 2.88
CA PHE A 33 10.28 -2.83 2.56
C PHE A 33 9.16 -2.45 1.59
N LEU A 34 8.82 -1.16 1.52
CA LEU A 34 7.83 -0.62 0.59
C LEU A 34 8.38 -0.41 -0.84
N GLY A 35 9.67 -0.71 -1.09
CA GLY A 35 10.34 -0.51 -2.38
C GLY A 35 10.69 0.95 -2.66
N ASP A 36 10.65 1.80 -1.63
CA ASP A 36 10.88 3.24 -1.70
C ASP A 36 12.39 3.53 -1.63
N ALA A 37 13.13 3.14 -2.67
CA ALA A 37 14.57 3.31 -2.69
C ALA A 37 14.99 4.75 -3.10
N GLU A 38 14.20 5.48 -3.90
CA GLU A 38 14.66 6.75 -4.49
C GLU A 38 13.55 7.80 -4.80
N GLY A 39 12.42 7.87 -4.07
CA GLY A 39 11.35 8.79 -4.54
C GLY A 39 10.19 9.20 -3.64
N GLY A 40 10.12 8.79 -2.38
CA GLY A 40 9.06 9.18 -1.45
C GLY A 40 7.84 8.25 -1.50
N SER A 41 7.20 8.10 -0.33
CA SER A 41 6.15 7.11 -0.05
C SER A 41 5.17 6.96 -1.20
N THR A 42 5.26 5.83 -1.89
CA THR A 42 4.36 5.44 -2.99
C THR A 42 2.88 5.59 -2.59
N VAL A 43 2.54 5.29 -1.33
CA VAL A 43 1.20 5.49 -0.77
C VAL A 43 0.85 6.97 -0.64
N GLY A 44 1.74 7.79 -0.09
CA GLY A 44 1.54 9.24 0.03
C GLY A 44 1.26 9.88 -1.33
N ARG A 45 2.03 9.49 -2.35
CA ARG A 45 1.81 9.94 -3.73
C ARG A 45 0.42 9.59 -4.28
N PHE A 46 -0.13 8.42 -3.93
CA PHE A 46 -1.49 8.07 -4.36
C PHE A 46 -2.55 8.96 -3.68
N LEU A 47 -2.38 9.23 -2.38
CA LEU A 47 -3.25 10.14 -1.64
C LEU A 47 -3.19 11.57 -2.22
N ASP A 48 -2.00 12.09 -2.50
CA ASP A 48 -1.81 13.40 -3.15
C ASP A 48 -2.42 13.45 -4.57
N GLN A 49 -2.52 12.31 -5.25
CA GLN A 49 -3.16 12.19 -6.57
C GLN A 49 -4.69 12.02 -6.51
N GLY A 50 -5.28 12.11 -5.31
CA GLY A 50 -6.73 12.00 -5.08
C GLY A 50 -7.26 10.57 -5.07
N PHE A 51 -6.38 9.57 -4.93
CA PHE A 51 -6.83 8.21 -4.66
C PHE A 51 -7.09 8.03 -3.16
N MET A 52 -8.12 7.27 -2.81
CA MET A 52 -8.37 6.85 -1.44
C MET A 52 -8.31 5.34 -1.31
N ILE A 53 -7.90 4.85 -0.14
CA ILE A 53 -7.92 3.42 0.18
C ILE A 53 -9.39 3.00 0.22
N SER A 54 -9.77 2.10 -0.69
CA SER A 54 -11.12 1.53 -0.79
C SER A 54 -11.23 0.17 -0.11
N GLU A 55 -10.13 -0.59 -0.06
CA GLU A 55 -10.10 -1.91 0.55
C GLU A 55 -8.71 -2.20 1.14
N ILE A 56 -8.71 -2.88 2.29
CA ILE A 56 -7.52 -3.43 2.93
C ILE A 56 -7.77 -4.92 3.17
N THR A 57 -6.96 -5.78 2.57
CA THR A 57 -7.11 -7.24 2.64
C THR A 57 -5.77 -7.91 2.95
N PHE A 58 -5.79 -8.98 3.75
CA PHE A 58 -4.66 -9.89 3.88
C PHE A 58 -4.86 -11.05 2.90
N GLU A 59 -4.01 -11.15 1.89
CA GLU A 59 -3.98 -12.27 0.96
C GLU A 59 -2.96 -13.29 1.45
N LYS A 60 -3.36 -14.57 1.49
CA LYS A 60 -2.41 -15.64 1.81
C LYS A 60 -1.31 -15.70 0.75
N GLY A 61 -0.07 -15.87 1.20
CA GLY A 61 1.05 -16.17 0.31
C GLY A 61 0.75 -17.40 -0.54
N SER A 62 1.21 -17.39 -1.79
CA SER A 62 1.19 -18.58 -2.64
C SER A 62 2.10 -19.67 -2.04
N VAL A 63 2.04 -20.91 -2.53
CA VAL A 63 2.86 -22.04 -2.04
C VAL A 63 4.37 -21.74 -1.98
N ASP A 64 4.85 -20.77 -2.78
CA ASP A 64 6.25 -20.32 -2.84
C ASP A 64 6.54 -19.02 -2.06
N GLU A 65 5.53 -18.35 -1.50
CA GLU A 65 5.67 -17.12 -0.69
C GLU A 65 5.33 -17.43 0.78
N ASP A 66 6.36 -17.55 1.62
CA ASP A 66 6.25 -17.88 3.06
C ASP A 66 5.47 -16.84 3.89
N ASP A 67 5.30 -15.62 3.39
CA ASP A 67 4.67 -14.52 4.11
C ASP A 67 3.33 -14.10 3.49
N ASP A 68 2.31 -13.93 4.33
CA ASP A 68 1.05 -13.31 3.94
C ASP A 68 1.30 -11.88 3.40
N THR A 69 0.51 -11.46 2.43
CA THR A 69 0.61 -10.13 1.80
C THR A 69 -0.51 -9.22 2.26
N LEU A 70 -0.16 -8.03 2.75
CA LEU A 70 -1.10 -6.94 2.96
C LEU A 70 -1.34 -6.23 1.63
N VAL A 71 -2.61 -6.12 1.24
CA VAL A 71 -3.04 -5.54 -0.02
C VAL A 71 -3.91 -4.33 0.26
N LEU A 72 -3.48 -3.19 -0.27
CA LEU A 72 -4.22 -1.95 -0.27
C LEU A 72 -4.75 -1.71 -1.68
N ARG A 73 -6.08 -1.63 -1.82
CA ARG A 73 -6.71 -1.15 -3.04
C ARG A 73 -7.05 0.32 -2.88
N PHE A 74 -6.72 1.08 -3.91
CA PHE A 74 -6.96 2.50 -3.98
C PHE A 74 -7.86 2.77 -5.17
N SER A 75 -8.95 3.49 -4.93
CA SER A 75 -9.82 3.95 -6.00
C SER A 75 -9.91 5.47 -6.00
N LYS A 76 -9.98 6.06 -7.19
CA LYS A 76 -10.44 7.45 -7.33
C LYS A 76 -11.95 7.47 -7.19
N ASP A 77 -12.42 7.87 -6.01
CA ASP A 77 -13.83 8.07 -5.78
C ASP A 77 -14.27 9.40 -6.45
N PRO A 78 -15.16 9.38 -7.45
CA PRO A 78 -15.63 10.60 -8.09
C PRO A 78 -16.51 11.47 -7.17
N ALA A 79 -17.01 10.96 -6.05
CA ALA A 79 -17.73 11.73 -5.03
C ALA A 79 -16.80 12.36 -3.98
N ALA A 80 -15.51 12.01 -3.96
CA ALA A 80 -14.49 12.70 -3.16
C ALA A 80 -13.85 13.90 -3.90
N GLN A 81 -14.18 14.08 -5.18
CA GLN A 81 -14.00 15.35 -5.85
C GLN A 81 -14.98 16.32 -5.18
N SER A 82 -14.49 17.18 -4.28
CA SER A 82 -15.30 18.26 -3.70
C SER A 82 -16.07 18.96 -4.82
N PHE A 83 -17.39 19.03 -4.68
CA PHE A 83 -18.19 19.96 -5.46
C PHE A 83 -17.62 21.37 -5.23
N GLU A 84 -17.48 22.12 -6.33
CA GLU A 84 -16.92 23.48 -6.43
C GLU A 84 -17.38 24.46 -5.35
#